data_AF-A0ABD5N6K8-F1
#
_entry.id   AF-A0ABD5N6K8-F1
#
_cell.length_a   1.000
_cell.length_b   1.000
_cell.length_c   1.000
_cell.angle_alpha   90.00
_cell.angle_beta   90.00
_cell.angle_gamma   90.00
#
_symmetry.space_group_name_H-M   'P 1'
#
loop_
_entity.id
_entity.type
_entity.pdbx_description
1 polymer ?
#
loop_
_entity_poly.entity_id
_entity_poly.type
_entity_poly.pdbx_seq_one_letter_code
_entity_poly.pdbx_strand_id
1 'polypeptide(L)'
;MNDNFWIELARDLAFATAVVFLVIGLAYLFAGTWPIMVGVESGSMMPHIYKGDIIFLQGISRTSITTYQVGTEINYTSFGDYGDVVVYRPNGDLYMTPIIHRVIYWVDAGDPMPNSEPAPHSGFITK
;
A
#
# COMPACT_ATOMS: atom_id res chain seq x y z
N MET A 1 35.55 -33.89 8.37
CA MET A 1 34.55 -32.87 8.75
C MET A 1 33.86 -33.40 9.98
N ASN A 2 33.92 -32.70 11.12
CA ASN A 2 33.30 -33.16 12.36
C ASN A 2 31.77 -33.11 12.25
N ASP A 3 31.08 -34.15 12.72
CA ASP A 3 29.60 -34.21 12.72
C ASP A 3 28.95 -33.06 13.51
N ASN A 4 29.65 -32.52 14.51
CA ASN A 4 29.19 -31.40 15.32
C ASN A 4 29.10 -30.08 14.53
N PHE A 5 29.98 -29.86 13.55
CA PHE A 5 30.01 -28.61 12.79
C PHE A 5 28.72 -28.43 11.98
N TRP A 6 28.25 -29.48 11.31
CA TRP A 6 27.03 -29.41 10.51
C TRP A 6 25.78 -29.23 11.36
N ILE A 7 25.76 -29.79 12.57
CA ILE A 7 24.65 -29.64 13.53
C ILE A 7 24.61 -28.20 14.08
N GLU A 8 25.76 -27.65 14.45
CA GLU A 8 25.88 -26.26 14.92
C GLU A 8 25.47 -25.28 13.83
N LEU A 9 26.00 -25.45 12.61
CA LEU A 9 25.64 -24.61 11.46
C LEU A 9 24.14 -24.68 11.14
N ALA A 10 23.55 -25.88 11.16
CA ALA A 10 22.11 -26.05 10.91
C ALA A 10 21.26 -25.39 12.00
N ARG A 11 21.67 -25.50 13.27
CA ARG A 11 20.98 -24.85 14.40
C ARG A 11 21.03 -23.33 14.27
N ASP A 12 22.19 -22.78 13.97
CA ASP A 12 22.37 -21.33 13.84
C ASP A 12 21.58 -20.78 12.66
N LEU A 13 21.62 -21.49 11.52
CA LEU A 13 20.83 -21.13 10.35
C LEU A 13 19.32 -21.21 10.63
N ALA A 14 18.87 -22.26 11.32
CA ALA A 14 17.46 -22.41 11.69
C ALA A 14 17.01 -21.29 12.65
N PHE A 15 17.84 -20.94 13.63
CA PHE A 15 17.53 -19.85 14.56
C PHE A 15 17.47 -18.50 13.85
N ALA A 16 18.47 -18.16 13.03
CA ALA A 16 18.48 -16.92 12.25
C ALA A 16 17.25 -16.85 11.32
N THR A 17 16.93 -17.94 10.65
CA THR A 17 15.75 -18.06 9.77
C THR A 17 14.46 -17.85 10.56
N ALA A 18 14.32 -18.47 11.74
CA ALA A 18 13.15 -18.32 12.59
C ALA A 18 12.95 -16.86 13.06
N VAL A 19 14.03 -16.17 13.43
CA VAL A 19 13.97 -14.75 13.81
C VAL A 19 13.53 -13.88 12.62
N VAL A 20 14.07 -14.11 11.42
CA VAL A 20 13.68 -13.37 10.22
C VAL A 20 12.19 -13.58 9.90
N PHE A 21 11.72 -14.82 9.89
CA PHE A 21 10.30 -15.11 9.66
C PHE A 21 9.38 -14.54 10.73
N LEU A 22 9.84 -14.51 11.99
CA LEU A 22 9.08 -13.88 13.08
C LEU A 22 8.90 -12.38 12.82
N VAL A 23 9.98 -11.67 12.48
CA VAL A 23 9.92 -10.22 12.21
C VAL A 23 9.06 -9.92 10.97
N ILE A 24 9.26 -10.66 9.88
CA ILE A 24 8.47 -10.51 8.65
C ILE A 24 7.00 -10.83 8.93
N GLY A 25 6.72 -11.91 9.66
CA GLY A 25 5.37 -12.32 10.04
C GLY A 25 4.65 -11.26 10.87
N LEU A 26 5.33 -10.68 11.88
CA LEU A 26 4.77 -9.59 12.69
C LEU A 26 4.50 -8.34 11.84
N ALA A 27 5.43 -7.96 10.97
CA ALA A 27 5.25 -6.83 10.07
C ALA A 27 4.07 -7.04 9.11
N TYR A 28 3.94 -8.24 8.53
CA TYR A 28 2.82 -8.61 7.67
C TYR A 28 1.48 -8.62 8.43
N LEU A 29 1.46 -9.12 9.66
CA LEU A 29 0.24 -9.12 10.49
C LEU A 29 -0.21 -7.70 10.82
N PHE A 30 0.74 -6.81 11.13
CA PHE A 30 0.50 -5.40 11.41
C PHE A 30 0.00 -4.65 10.16
N ALA A 31 0.74 -4.74 9.06
CA ALA A 31 0.40 -4.08 7.80
C ALA A 31 -0.87 -4.66 7.16
N GLY A 32 -1.08 -5.97 7.24
CA GLY A 32 -2.18 -6.67 6.58
C GLY A 32 -2.05 -6.76 5.05
N THR A 33 -0.86 -6.48 4.51
CA THR A 33 -0.58 -6.52 3.07
C THR A 33 0.89 -6.80 2.81
N TRP A 34 1.20 -7.29 1.60
CA TRP A 34 2.56 -7.40 1.07
C TRP A 34 2.62 -6.77 -0.34
N PRO A 35 3.59 -5.90 -0.65
CA PRO A 35 4.68 -5.44 0.22
C PRO A 35 4.21 -4.50 1.34
N ILE A 36 4.96 -4.44 2.45
CA ILE A 36 4.62 -3.57 3.60
C ILE A 36 5.04 -2.11 3.41
N MET A 37 5.88 -1.83 2.42
CA MET A 37 6.43 -0.52 2.10
C MET A 37 6.71 -0.41 0.62
N VAL A 38 6.62 0.81 0.08
CA VAL A 38 6.98 1.12 -1.31
C VAL A 38 7.77 2.42 -1.38
N GLY A 39 8.69 2.48 -2.34
CA GLY A 39 9.43 3.70 -2.67
C GLY A 39 8.65 4.57 -3.64
N VAL A 40 8.72 5.88 -3.46
CA VAL A 40 8.05 6.86 -4.32
C VAL A 40 8.97 7.21 -5.49
N GLU A 41 8.60 6.79 -6.69
CA GLU A 41 9.41 7.02 -7.91
C GLU A 41 8.98 8.27 -8.70
N SER A 42 7.76 8.73 -8.49
CA SER A 42 7.11 9.83 -9.22
C SER A 42 6.91 11.06 -8.33
N GLY A 43 6.90 12.25 -8.95
CA GLY A 43 6.58 13.53 -8.29
C GLY A 43 5.10 13.91 -8.32
N SER A 44 4.18 13.01 -8.70
CA SER A 44 2.73 13.29 -8.80
C SER A 44 2.09 13.70 -7.47
N MET A 45 2.69 13.28 -6.35
CA MET A 45 2.18 13.54 -5.00
C MET A 45 2.82 14.76 -4.31
N MET A 46 3.60 15.56 -5.03
CA MET A 46 4.13 16.82 -4.51
C MET A 46 3.00 17.83 -4.25
N PRO A 47 3.11 18.68 -3.22
CA PRO A 47 4.28 18.89 -2.36
C PRO A 47 4.32 17.99 -1.11
N HIS A 48 3.44 17.00 -0.97
CA HIS A 48 3.28 16.30 0.30
C HIS A 48 4.05 14.98 0.40
N ILE A 49 4.28 14.31 -0.73
CA ILE A 49 5.11 13.11 -0.83
C ILE A 49 6.12 13.34 -1.94
N TYR A 50 7.39 13.16 -1.62
CA TYR A 50 8.51 13.45 -2.50
C TYR A 50 9.10 12.20 -3.11
N LYS A 51 9.75 12.38 -4.26
CA LYS A 51 10.51 11.30 -4.89
C LYS A 51 11.65 10.86 -3.97
N GLY A 52 11.74 9.55 -3.74
CA GLY A 52 12.70 8.94 -2.81
C GLY A 52 12.13 8.67 -1.42
N ASP A 53 10.92 9.14 -1.11
CA ASP A 53 10.25 8.80 0.14
C ASP A 53 9.92 7.29 0.18
N ILE A 54 9.99 6.73 1.37
CA ILE A 54 9.54 5.37 1.67
C ILE A 54 8.25 5.49 2.45
N ILE A 55 7.16 4.95 1.91
CA ILE A 55 5.86 4.94 2.58
C ILE A 55 5.50 3.54 3.05
N PHE A 56 4.92 3.45 4.23
CA PHE A 56 4.37 2.21 4.77
C PHE A 56 2.94 2.01 4.29
N LEU A 57 2.59 0.76 3.99
CA LEU A 57 1.28 0.39 3.48
C LEU A 57 0.47 -0.31 4.55
N GLN A 58 -0.82 0.02 4.60
CA GLN A 58 -1.81 -0.71 5.36
C GLN A 58 -2.81 -1.35 4.39
N GLY A 59 -3.05 -2.64 4.55
CA GLY A 59 -3.99 -3.38 3.73
C GLY A 59 -5.42 -2.91 3.96
N ILE A 60 -6.24 -2.97 2.90
CA ILE A 60 -7.66 -2.62 2.93
C ILE A 60 -8.48 -3.46 3.92
N SER A 61 -7.97 -4.61 4.37
CA SER A 61 -8.60 -5.43 5.41
C SER A 61 -8.40 -4.87 6.82
N ARG A 62 -7.50 -3.90 6.99
CA ARG A 62 -7.12 -3.29 8.27
C ARG A 62 -7.64 -1.87 8.45
N THR A 63 -8.08 -1.22 7.38
CA THR A 63 -8.58 0.16 7.42
C THR A 63 -9.73 0.38 6.44
N SER A 64 -10.58 1.35 6.74
CA SER A 64 -11.51 1.95 5.78
C SER A 64 -10.80 3.05 4.98
N ILE A 65 -11.20 3.24 3.72
CA ILE A 65 -10.71 4.34 2.88
C ILE A 65 -11.62 5.54 3.06
N THR A 66 -11.05 6.68 3.40
CA THR A 66 -11.72 7.99 3.47
C THR A 66 -11.43 8.76 2.19
N THR A 67 -12.47 9.12 1.44
CA THR A 67 -12.31 9.92 0.21
C THR A 67 -12.00 11.38 0.56
N TYR A 68 -11.47 12.15 -0.39
CA TYR A 68 -11.26 13.59 -0.24
C TYR A 68 -12.56 14.32 0.16
N GLN A 69 -13.69 13.97 -0.48
CA GLN A 69 -15.00 14.56 -0.18
C GLN A 69 -15.40 14.33 1.28
N VAL A 70 -15.39 13.07 1.73
CA VAL A 70 -15.70 12.72 3.12
C VAL A 70 -14.70 13.35 4.09
N GLY A 71 -13.41 13.31 3.74
CA GLY A 71 -12.33 13.90 4.52
C GLY A 71 -12.52 15.41 4.75
N THR A 72 -13.04 16.13 3.75
CA THR A 72 -13.36 17.56 3.87
C THR A 72 -14.52 17.79 4.85
N GLU A 73 -15.53 16.92 4.84
CA GLU A 73 -16.69 17.03 5.74
C GLU A 73 -16.34 16.73 7.20
N ILE A 74 -15.48 15.72 7.43
CA ILE A 74 -15.07 15.30 8.77
C ILE A 74 -13.76 15.94 9.24
N ASN A 75 -13.19 16.84 8.43
CA ASN A 75 -11.91 17.49 8.66
C ASN A 75 -10.75 16.49 8.91
N TYR A 76 -10.73 15.39 8.14
CA TYR A 76 -9.69 14.37 8.17
C TYR A 76 -8.70 14.56 7.01
N THR A 77 -7.42 14.62 7.37
CA THR A 77 -6.30 14.80 6.43
C THR A 77 -5.27 13.69 6.56
N SER A 78 -4.74 13.24 5.43
CA SER A 78 -3.56 12.38 5.36
C SER A 78 -2.57 12.98 4.37
N PHE A 79 -1.27 12.90 4.68
CA PHE A 79 -0.20 13.48 3.84
C PHE A 79 -0.51 14.94 3.44
N GLY A 80 -0.85 15.78 4.42
CA GLY A 80 -1.01 17.23 4.25
C GLY A 80 -2.24 17.72 3.50
N ASP A 81 -3.16 16.85 3.08
CA ASP A 81 -4.41 17.20 2.38
C ASP A 81 -5.54 16.22 2.74
N TYR A 82 -6.79 16.50 2.35
CA TYR A 82 -7.97 15.74 2.78
C TYR A 82 -8.06 14.32 2.20
N GLY A 83 -8.60 13.40 3.00
CA GLY A 83 -8.80 12.00 2.60
C GLY A 83 -7.51 11.18 2.55
N ASP A 84 -7.63 9.93 2.12
CA ASP A 84 -6.55 8.94 2.09
C ASP A 84 -5.83 8.88 0.73
N VAL A 85 -4.57 8.44 0.79
CA VAL A 85 -3.74 8.09 -0.37
C VAL A 85 -3.69 6.57 -0.49
N VAL A 86 -3.95 6.06 -1.68
CA VAL A 86 -3.95 4.61 -1.96
C VAL A 86 -2.85 4.25 -2.94
N VAL A 87 -2.37 3.02 -2.79
CA VAL A 87 -1.42 2.39 -3.71
C VAL A 87 -2.12 1.25 -4.42
N TYR A 88 -2.15 1.30 -5.75
CA TYR A 88 -2.81 0.29 -6.57
C TYR A 88 -1.97 -0.08 -7.78
N ARG A 89 -2.28 -1.22 -8.40
CA ARG A 89 -1.62 -1.66 -9.62
C ARG A 89 -2.50 -1.34 -10.82
N PRO A 90 -1.95 -0.72 -11.88
CA PRO A 90 -2.70 -0.49 -13.11
C PRO A 90 -3.25 -1.81 -13.64
N ASN A 91 -4.55 -1.87 -13.92
CA ASN A 91 -5.24 -3.06 -14.45
C ASN A 91 -5.05 -4.34 -13.62
N GLY A 92 -4.63 -4.23 -12.35
CA GLY A 92 -4.28 -5.39 -11.51
C GLY A 92 -3.01 -6.12 -11.95
N ASP A 93 -2.21 -5.56 -12.87
CA ASP A 93 -1.00 -6.20 -13.37
C ASP A 93 0.12 -6.16 -12.31
N LEU A 94 0.54 -7.35 -11.86
CA LEU A 94 1.57 -7.54 -10.84
C LEU A 94 2.98 -7.14 -11.33
N TYR A 95 3.19 -7.06 -12.64
CA TYR A 95 4.47 -6.68 -13.25
C TYR A 95 4.59 -5.18 -13.51
N MET A 96 3.50 -4.42 -13.35
CA MET A 96 3.52 -2.97 -13.49
C MET A 96 3.90 -2.27 -12.18
N THR A 97 4.62 -1.16 -12.31
CA THR A 97 4.94 -0.27 -11.19
C THR A 97 3.64 0.21 -10.54
N PRO A 98 3.47 0.05 -9.22
CA PRO A 98 2.31 0.56 -8.51
C PRO A 98 2.19 2.08 -8.63
N ILE A 99 0.95 2.57 -8.67
CA ILE A 99 0.63 4.00 -8.69
C ILE A 99 0.15 4.42 -7.30
N ILE A 100 0.57 5.62 -6.89
CA ILE A 100 0.21 6.25 -5.62
C ILE A 100 -0.60 7.50 -5.97
N HIS A 101 -1.87 7.54 -5.58
CA HIS A 101 -2.76 8.68 -5.80
C HIS A 101 -3.72 8.89 -4.62
N ARG A 102 -4.23 10.11 -4.50
CA ARG A 102 -5.25 10.46 -3.51
C ARG A 102 -6.62 10.02 -3.98
N VAL A 103 -7.42 9.46 -3.06
CA VAL A 103 -8.80 9.06 -3.34
C VAL A 103 -9.69 10.29 -3.30
N ILE A 104 -10.39 10.59 -4.39
CA ILE A 104 -11.22 11.80 -4.49
C ILE A 104 -12.67 11.48 -4.12
N TYR A 105 -13.28 10.50 -4.78
CA TYR A 105 -14.67 10.08 -4.55
C TYR A 105 -14.93 8.65 -5.03
N TRP A 106 -16.06 8.07 -4.63
CA TRP A 106 -16.54 6.76 -5.10
C TRP A 106 -17.53 6.95 -6.26
N VAL A 107 -17.49 6.04 -7.23
CA VAL A 107 -18.46 5.92 -8.32
C VAL A 107 -19.02 4.51 -8.36
N ASP A 108 -20.31 4.36 -8.65
CA ASP A 108 -20.91 3.08 -8.94
C ASP A 108 -20.83 2.74 -10.44
N ALA A 109 -20.94 1.45 -10.77
CA ALA A 109 -20.97 1.01 -12.15
C ALA A 109 -22.12 1.70 -12.91
N GLY A 110 -21.79 2.37 -14.01
CA GLY A 110 -22.71 3.18 -14.81
C GLY A 110 -22.72 4.67 -14.47
N ASP A 111 -22.14 5.09 -13.34
CA ASP A 111 -22.01 6.51 -13.00
C ASP A 111 -21.01 7.23 -13.90
N PRO A 112 -21.18 8.54 -14.17
CA PRO A 112 -20.25 9.29 -15.00
C PRO A 112 -18.88 9.46 -14.33
N MET A 113 -17.82 9.09 -15.05
CA MET A 113 -16.43 9.36 -14.68
C MET A 113 -16.02 10.80 -15.09
N PRO A 114 -14.83 11.31 -14.69
CA PRO A 114 -14.38 12.67 -15.05
C PRO A 114 -14.32 12.99 -16.55
N ASN A 115 -14.22 11.96 -17.39
CA ASN A 115 -14.26 12.07 -18.85
C ASN A 115 -15.69 11.95 -19.43
N SER A 116 -16.73 11.97 -18.58
CA SER A 116 -18.15 11.76 -18.89
C SER A 116 -18.51 10.37 -19.41
N GLU A 117 -17.56 9.43 -19.48
CA GLU A 117 -17.85 8.04 -19.82
C GLU A 117 -18.46 7.31 -18.61
N PRO A 118 -19.42 6.40 -18.80
CA PRO A 118 -19.95 5.57 -17.71
C PRO A 118 -18.85 4.68 -17.12
N ALA A 119 -18.81 4.59 -15.79
CA ALA A 119 -17.87 3.74 -15.08
C ALA A 119 -18.14 2.26 -15.42
N PRO A 120 -17.15 1.52 -15.95
CA PRO A 120 -17.36 0.11 -16.27
C PRO A 120 -17.55 -0.76 -15.02
N HIS A 121 -17.02 -0.32 -13.88
CA HIS A 121 -17.08 -1.00 -12.59
C HIS A 121 -17.19 0.05 -11.46
N SER A 122 -17.80 -0.32 -10.34
CA SER A 122 -17.77 0.53 -9.14
C SER A 122 -16.35 0.63 -8.58
N GLY A 123 -15.95 1.80 -8.10
CA GLY A 123 -14.63 2.00 -7.54
C GLY A 123 -14.32 3.44 -7.15
N PHE A 124 -13.08 3.66 -6.74
CA PHE A 124 -12.58 4.98 -6.37
C PHE A 124 -11.99 5.71 -7.57
N ILE A 125 -12.34 6.99 -7.71
CA ILE A 125 -11.64 7.93 -8.59
C ILE A 125 -10.44 8.52 -7.83
N THR A 126 -9.27 8.50 -8.45
CA THR A 126 -8.02 8.94 -7.82
C THR A 126 -7.29 10.02 -8.63
N LYS A 127 -6.49 10.87 -7.97
CA LYS A 127 -5.66 11.90 -8.61
C LYS A 127 -4.28 12.02 -7.97
#